data_AF-A0A973DQA1-F1
#
_entry.id   AF-A0A973DQA1-F1
#
_cell.length_a   1.000
_cell.length_b   1.000
_cell.length_c   1.000
_cell.angle_alpha   90.00
_cell.angle_beta   90.00
_cell.angle_gamma   90.00
#
_symmetry.space_group_name_H-M   'P 1'
#
loop_
_entity.id
_entity.type
_entity.pdbx_description
1 polymer ?
#
loop_
_entity_poly.entity_id
_entity_poly.type
_entity_poly.pdbx_seq_one_letter_code
_entity_poly.pdbx_strand_id
1 'polypeptide(L)' 'MTHTSPSSAEYNYTVVRQFAIATVILGIVGMAIGVFIAAQLYWPQLNFDTPWLTFSRLRPLHTNAVIFGFGTSALFA' A
#
# COMPACT_ATOMS: atom_id res chain seq x y z
N MET A 1 7.19 42.22 -33.85
CA MET A 1 6.29 41.09 -33.56
C MET A 1 6.94 40.27 -32.48
N THR A 2 6.53 40.47 -31.22
CA THR A 2 6.97 39.67 -30.08
C THR A 2 6.11 38.41 -30.06
N HIS A 3 6.69 37.26 -30.40
CA HIS A 3 6.01 35.98 -30.31
C HIS A 3 5.96 35.56 -28.83
N THR A 4 4.81 35.79 -28.19
CA THR A 4 4.51 35.16 -26.90
C THR A 4 4.25 33.69 -27.17
N SER A 5 5.28 32.85 -27.04
CA SER A 5 5.11 31.40 -27.02
C SER A 5 4.13 31.04 -25.90
N PRO A 6 3.07 30.26 -26.15
CA PRO A 6 2.20 29.81 -25.08
C PRO A 6 3.04 28.99 -24.10
N SER A 7 3.14 29.46 -22.85
CA SER A 7 3.66 28.66 -21.75
C SER A 7 2.80 27.41 -21.67
N SER A 8 3.32 26.27 -22.10
CA SER A 8 2.69 24.97 -21.86
C SER A 8 2.47 24.83 -20.36
N ALA A 9 1.21 24.71 -19.93
CA ALA A 9 0.90 24.43 -18.54
C ALA A 9 1.46 23.04 -18.20
N GLU A 10 2.58 22.99 -17.47
CA GLU A 10 3.21 21.75 -17.06
C GLU A 10 2.50 21.19 -15.82
N TYR A 11 2.08 19.93 -15.89
CA TYR A 11 1.47 19.26 -14.74
C TYR A 11 2.53 18.89 -13.70
N ASN A 12 2.23 19.12 -12.42
CA ASN A 12 3.11 18.69 -11.33
C ASN A 12 2.96 17.19 -11.08
N TYR A 13 3.87 16.40 -11.64
CA TYR A 13 3.90 14.95 -11.46
C TYR A 13 4.67 14.47 -10.22
N THR A 14 5.24 15.38 -9.42
CA THR A 14 6.09 14.99 -8.27
C THR A 14 5.31 14.16 -7.25
N VAL A 15 4.12 14.65 -6.87
CA VAL A 15 3.25 14.02 -5.87
C VAL A 15 2.68 12.70 -6.40
N VAL A 16 2.20 12.69 -7.64
CA VAL A 16 1.71 11.49 -8.34
C VAL A 16 2.76 10.39 -8.34
N ARG A 17 4.01 10.72 -8.69
CA ARG A 17 5.11 9.76 -8.72
C ARG A 17 5.43 9.19 -7.34
N GLN A 18 5.37 10.01 -6.29
CA GLN A 18 5.59 9.56 -4.91
C GLN A 18 4.49 8.59 -4.46
N PHE A 19 3.22 8.92 -4.72
CA PHE A 19 2.10 8.05 -4.39
C PHE A 19 2.11 6.75 -5.18
N ALA A 20 2.44 6.78 -6.48
CA ALA A 20 2.57 5.57 -7.29
C ALA A 20 3.61 4.59 -6.71
N ILE A 21 4.76 5.10 -6.27
CA ILE A 21 5.79 4.27 -5.61
C ILE A 21 5.27 3.73 -4.27
N ALA A 22 4.63 4.58 -3.47
CA ALA A 22 4.05 4.16 -2.20
C ALA A 22 2.97 3.07 -2.38
N THR A 23 2.15 3.17 -3.43
CA THR A 23 1.14 2.17 -3.79
C THR A 23 1.75 0.81 -4.04
N VAL A 24 2.82 0.73 -4.82
CA VAL A 24 3.48 -0.56 -5.10
C VAL A 24 4.05 -1.16 -3.82
N ILE A 25 4.74 -0.35 -3.01
CA ILE A 25 5.36 -0.82 -1.76
C ILE A 25 4.29 -1.32 -0.78
N LEU A 26 3.27 -0.51 -0.51
CA LEU A 26 2.19 -0.85 0.44
C LEU A 26 1.31 -1.99 -0.08
N GLY A 27 1.14 -2.10 -1.41
CA GLY A 27 0.46 -3.22 -2.04
C GLY A 27 1.19 -4.53 -1.78
N ILE A 28 2.51 -4.58 -2.00
CA ILE A 28 3.31 -5.78 -1.74
C ILE A 28 3.25 -6.15 -0.25
N VAL A 29 3.45 -5.19 0.66
CA VAL A 29 3.41 -5.43 2.11
C VAL A 29 2.03 -5.93 2.54
N GLY A 30 0.96 -5.26 2.14
CA GLY A 30 -0.41 -5.63 2.48
C GLY A 30 -0.77 -7.02 1.99
N MET A 31 -0.44 -7.36 0.74
CA MET A 31 -0.73 -8.67 0.16
C MET A 31 0.13 -9.78 0.78
N ALA A 32 1.41 -9.52 1.10
CA ALA A 32 2.26 -10.48 1.77
C ALA A 32 1.75 -10.86 3.17
N ILE A 33 1.28 -9.87 3.95
CA ILE A 33 0.63 -10.13 5.24
C ILE A 33 -0.66 -10.93 5.04
N GLY A 34 -1.42 -10.64 3.97
CA GLY A 34 -2.62 -11.39 3.59
C GLY A 34 -2.36 -12.87 3.36
N VAL A 35 -1.30 -13.20 2.62
CA VAL A 35 -0.86 -14.58 2.40
C VAL A 35 -0.39 -15.21 3.71
N PHE A 36 0.32 -14.47 4.56
CA PHE A 36 0.77 -14.98 5.86
C PHE A 36 -0.40 -15.33 6.78
N ILE A 37 -1.40 -14.44 6.93
CA ILE A 37 -2.58 -14.73 7.76
C ILE A 37 -3.46 -15.84 7.15
N ALA A 38 -3.46 -16.01 5.83
CA ALA A 38 -4.12 -17.13 5.18
C ALA A 38 -3.41 -18.45 5.51
N ALA A 39 -2.07 -18.46 5.54
CA ALA A 39 -1.30 -19.62 5.98
C ALA A 39 -1.57 -19.98 7.45
N GLN A 40 -1.79 -18.99 8.33
CA GLN A 40 -2.16 -19.22 9.74
C GLN A 40 -3.52 -19.90 9.91
N LEU A 41 -4.46 -19.73 8.96
CA LEU A 41 -5.74 -20.44 8.97
C LEU A 41 -5.59 -21.92 8.63
N TYR A 42 -4.59 -22.28 7.80
CA TYR A 42 -4.32 -23.67 7.45
C TYR A 42 -3.38 -24.37 8.43
N TRP A 43 -2.34 -23.67 8.90
CA TRP A 43 -1.38 -24.14 9.90
C TRP A 43 -1.38 -23.23 11.13
N PRO A 44 -2.18 -23.55 12.16
CA PRO A 44 -2.24 -22.75 13.38
C PRO A 44 -0.91 -22.59 14.12
N GLN A 45 0.06 -23.51 13.90
CA GLN A 45 1.40 -23.40 14.50
C GLN A 45 2.18 -22.14 14.07
N LEU A 46 1.81 -21.52 12.94
CA LEU A 46 2.40 -20.26 12.45
C LEU A 46 2.03 -19.02 13.28
N ASN A 47 1.24 -19.18 14.36
CA ASN A 47 1.05 -18.11 15.35
C ASN A 47 2.25 -17.99 16.32
N PHE A 48 3.14 -18.99 16.34
CA PHE A 48 4.39 -19.03 17.13
C PHE A 48 4.24 -18.74 18.63
N ASP A 49 3.02 -18.86 19.19
CA ASP A 49 2.66 -18.47 20.56
C ASP A 49 3.12 -17.05 20.96
N THR A 50 3.39 -16.19 19.98
CA THR A 50 3.82 -14.80 20.20
C THR A 50 2.67 -13.83 20.00
N PRO A 51 2.52 -12.83 20.88
CA PRO A 51 1.34 -11.96 20.85
C PRO A 51 1.31 -11.00 19.67
N TRP A 52 2.43 -10.73 18.97
CA TRP A 52 2.47 -9.84 17.79
C TRP A 52 2.22 -10.57 16.46
N LEU A 53 2.47 -11.88 16.39
CA LEU A 53 2.20 -12.68 15.18
C LEU A 53 0.86 -13.42 15.23
N THR A 54 0.02 -13.19 16.23
CA THR A 54 -1.29 -13.84 16.29
C THR A 54 -2.24 -13.34 15.20
N PHE A 55 -2.97 -14.26 14.56
CA PHE A 55 -3.96 -13.98 13.51
C PHE A 55 -4.92 -12.82 13.86
N SER A 56 -5.43 -12.78 15.09
CA SER A 56 -6.35 -11.73 15.55
C SER A 56 -5.77 -10.31 15.50
N ARG A 57 -4.45 -10.15 15.63
CA ARG A 57 -3.79 -8.84 15.54
C ARG A 57 -3.28 -8.52 14.14
N LEU A 58 -2.85 -9.55 13.39
CA LEU A 58 -2.38 -9.38 12.02
C LEU A 58 -3.51 -9.09 11.03
N ARG A 59 -4.76 -9.55 11.28
CA ARG A 59 -5.90 -9.24 10.41
C ARG A 59 -6.20 -7.74 10.32
N PRO A 60 -6.41 -7.01 11.44
CA PRO A 60 -6.61 -5.56 11.40
C PRO A 60 -5.41 -4.84 10.75
N LEU A 61 -4.20 -5.34 10.95
CA LEU A 61 -2.99 -4.79 10.33
C LEU A 61 -3.01 -4.99 8.80
N HIS A 62 -3.32 -6.19 8.30
CA HIS A 62 -3.49 -6.50 6.88
C HIS A 62 -4.56 -5.60 6.24
N THR A 63 -5.76 -5.54 6.84
CA THR A 63 -6.87 -4.78 6.29
C THR A 63 -6.56 -3.27 6.23
N ASN A 64 -5.96 -2.70 7.27
CA ASN A 64 -5.54 -1.29 7.24
C ASN A 64 -4.43 -1.04 6.21
N ALA A 65 -3.45 -1.94 6.10
CA ALA A 65 -2.38 -1.82 5.12
C ALA A 65 -2.91 -1.87 3.67
N VAL A 66 -3.86 -2.76 3.39
CA VAL A 66 -4.46 -2.89 2.04
C VAL A 66 -5.44 -1.76 1.74
N ILE A 67 -6.33 -1.38 2.67
CA ILE A 67 -7.34 -0.35 2.41
C ILE A 67 -6.71 1.04 2.45
N PHE A 68 -6.11 1.41 3.58
CA PHE A 68 -5.64 2.78 3.79
C PHE A 68 -4.22 3.01 3.29
N GLY A 69 -3.38 1.99 3.29
CA GLY A 69 -2.04 2.09 2.71
C GLY A 69 -2.10 2.02 1.19
N PHE A 70 -2.37 0.83 0.67
CA PHE A 70 -2.43 0.58 -0.77
C PHE A 70 -3.60 1.32 -1.45
N GLY A 71 -4.83 1.16 -0.97
CA GLY A 71 -6.02 1.76 -1.61
C GLY A 71 -5.98 3.28 -1.66
N THR A 72 -5.69 3.94 -0.53
CA THR A 72 -5.57 5.41 -0.52
C THR A 72 -4.43 5.89 -1.41
N SER A 73 -3.23 5.32 -1.31
CA SER A 73 -2.11 5.75 -2.17
C SER A 73 -2.43 5.57 -3.66
N ALA A 74 -3.14 4.51 -4.03
CA ALA A 74 -3.59 4.28 -5.40
C ALA A 74 -4.61 5.32 -5.89
N LEU A 75 -5.46 5.85 -5.00
CA LEU A 75 -6.41 6.91 -5.32
C LEU A 75 -5.76 8.30 -5.43
N PHE A 76 -4.62 8.51 -4.77
CA PHE A 76 -3.86 9.77 -4.79
C PHE A 76 -2.84 9.85 -5.94
N ALA A 77 -2.41 8.71 -6.48
CA ALA A 77 -1.53 8.61 -7.65
C ALA A 77 -2.32 8.86 -8.94
#